data_AF-A0A538GZX4-F1
#
_entry.id   AF-A0A538GZX4-F1
#
_cell.length_a   1.000
_cell.length_b   1.000
_cell.length_c   1.000
_cell.angle_alpha   90.00
_cell.angle_beta   90.00
_cell.angle_gamma   90.00
#
_symmetry.space_group_name_H-M   'P 1'
#
loop_
_entity.id
_entity.type
_entity.pdbx_description
1 polymer ?
#
loop_
_entity_poly.entity_id
_entity_poly.type
_entity_poly.pdbx_seq_one_letter_code
_entity_poly.pdbx_strand_id
1 'polypeptide(L)' 'MPKATYTASEAARALGISLDTLRRWDRQGRIKVERDAANRRVVS' A
#
# COMPACT_ATOMS: atom_id res chain seq x y z
N MET A 1 -11.10 -7.73 14.62
CA MET A 1 -11.37 -6.85 13.47
C MET A 1 -10.43 -7.26 12.35
N PRO A 2 -10.90 -7.60 11.14
CA PRO A 2 -9.97 -7.90 10.06
C PRO A 2 -9.23 -6.60 9.70
N LYS A 3 -7.94 -6.51 10.01
CA LYS A 3 -7.05 -5.53 9.38
C LYS A 3 -7.03 -5.90 7.90
N ALA A 4 -7.82 -5.20 7.09
CA ALA A 4 -7.79 -5.36 5.65
C ALA A 4 -6.47 -4.77 5.15
N THR A 5 -5.42 -5.57 5.20
CA THR A 5 -4.12 -5.17 4.69
C THR A 5 -4.18 -5.28 3.18
N TYR A 6 -4.11 -4.14 2.48
CA TYR A 6 -4.18 -4.12 1.02
C TYR A 6 -2.78 -4.17 0.43
N THR A 7 -2.55 -5.00 -0.57
CA THR A 7 -1.30 -4.87 -1.35
C THR A 7 -1.25 -3.48 -2.01
N ALA A 8 -0.05 -3.01 -2.36
CA ALA A 8 0.10 -1.73 -3.06
C ALA A 8 -0.76 -1.66 -4.35
N SER A 9 -0.94 -2.78 -5.05
CA SER A 9 -1.78 -2.83 -6.25
C SER A 9 -3.28 -2.70 -5.91
N GLU A 10 -3.73 -3.32 -4.83
CA GLU A 10 -5.13 -3.21 -4.38
C GLU A 10 -5.44 -1.82 -3.84
N ALA A 11 -4.53 -1.24 -3.05
CA ALA A 11 -4.66 0.13 -2.56
C ALA A 11 -4.70 1.14 -3.72
N ALA A 12 -3.85 0.96 -4.74
CA ALA A 12 -3.87 1.80 -5.93
C ALA A 12 -5.21 1.71 -6.67
N ARG A 13 -5.75 0.49 -6.85
CA ARG A 13 -7.07 0.27 -7.48
C ARG A 13 -8.20 0.87 -6.66
N ALA A 14 -8.20 0.68 -5.34
CA ALA A 14 -9.22 1.20 -4.45
C ALA A 14 -9.25 2.74 -4.44
N LEU A 15 -8.08 3.37 -4.55
CA LEU A 15 -7.94 4.82 -4.62
C LEU A 15 -8.10 5.40 -6.03
N GLY A 16 -8.22 4.55 -7.06
CA GLY A 16 -8.30 4.99 -8.46
C GLY A 16 -7.03 5.67 -8.98
N ILE A 17 -5.87 5.38 -8.39
CA ILE A 17 -4.58 5.96 -8.78
C ILE A 17 -3.66 4.91 -9.41
N SER A 18 -2.64 5.36 -10.13
CA SER A 18 -1.60 4.44 -10.62
C SER A 18 -0.76 3.89 -9.47
N LEU A 19 -0.25 2.67 -9.64
CA LEU A 19 0.70 2.05 -8.70
C LEU A 19 1.95 2.92 -8.52
N ASP A 20 2.38 3.63 -9.56
CA ASP A 20 3.52 4.56 -9.49
C ASP A 20 3.23 5.78 -8.61
N THR A 21 2.00 6.28 -8.62
CA THR A 21 1.55 7.35 -7.72
C THR A 21 1.60 6.87 -6.27
N LEU A 22 1.09 5.66 -6.02
CA LEU A 22 1.12 5.07 -4.68
C LEU A 22 2.57 4.83 -4.21
N ARG A 23 3.47 4.32 -5.07
CA ARG A 23 4.90 4.15 -4.78
C ARG A 23 5.62 5.48 -4.52
N ARG A 24 5.19 6.56 -5.17
CA ARG A 24 5.71 7.91 -4.91
C ARG A 24 5.29 8.38 -3.51
N TRP A 25 4.04 8.15 -3.12
CA TRP A 25 3.55 8.50 -1.78
C TRP A 25 4.25 7.70 -0.68
N ASP A 26 4.51 6.41 -0.92
CA ASP A 26 5.30 5.55 -0.03
C ASP A 26 6.72 6.11 0.15
N ARG A 27 7.42 6.45 -0.94
CA ARG A 27 8.75 7.10 -0.87
C ARG A 27 8.73 8.48 -0.21
N GLN A 28 7.62 9.21 -0.31
CA GLN A 28 7.43 10.49 0.36
C GLN A 28 7.01 10.33 1.84
N GLY A 29 6.80 9.10 2.32
CA GLY A 29 6.31 8.84 3.67
C GLY A 29 4.86 9.27 3.90
N ARG A 30 4.09 9.52 2.84
CA ARG A 30 2.68 9.96 2.91
C ARG A 30 1.72 8.81 3.20
N ILE A 31 2.13 7.57 2.95
CA ILE A 31 1.38 6.36 3.26
C ILE A 31 2.27 5.38 4.03
N LYS A 32 1.70 4.67 5.00
CA LYS A 32 2.41 3.62 5.73
C LYS A 32 2.27 2.31 4.97
N VAL A 33 3.34 1.92 4.29
CA VAL A 33 3.45 0.58 3.70
C VAL A 33 4.21 -0.30 4.68
N GLU A 34 3.47 -1.14 5.41
CA GLU A 34 4.05 -2.16 6.29
C GLU A 34 4.51 -3.36 5.45
N ARG A 35 5.60 -4.01 5.85
CA ARG A 35 5.96 -5.33 5.30
C ARG A 35 5.34 -6.39 6.19
N ASP A 36 4.56 -7.29 5.60
CA ASP A 36 4.09 -8.46 6.36
C ASP A 36 5.25 -9.41 6.66
N ALA A 37 4.99 -10.38 7.55
CA ALA A 37 5.95 -11.42 7.93
C ALA A 37 6.42 -12.30 6.76
N ALA A 38 5.75 -12.23 5.60
CA ALA A 38 6.14 -12.92 4.37
C ALA A 38 6.94 -12.00 3.41
N ASN A 39 7.42 -10.84 3.90
CA ASN A 39 8.17 -9.83 3.15
C ASN A 39 7.38 -9.17 2.00
N ARG A 40 6.04 -9.20 2.05
CA ARG A 40 5.17 -8.51 1.09
C ARG A 40 4.84 -7.11 1.57
N ARG A 41 4.80 -6.15 0.64
CA ARG A 41 4.47 -4.74 0.92
C ARG A 41 2.96 -4.57 0.97
N VAL A 42 2.45 -4.13 2.12
CA VAL A 42 1.03 -4.04 2.42
C VAL A 42 0.71 -2.68 3.03
N VAL A 43 -0.45 -2.13 2.70
CA VAL A 43 -0.90 -0.77 3.02
C VAL A 43 -2.06 -0.88 4.00
N SER A 44 -2.02 -0.07 5.07
CA SER A 44 -3.04 0.02 6.12
C SER A 44 -3.50 1.45 6.35
#